data_AF-A0A956IK32-F1
#
_entry.id   AF-A0A956IK32-F1
#
_cell.length_a   1.000
_cell.length_b   1.000
_cell.length_c   1.000
_cell.angle_alpha   90.00
_cell.angle_beta   90.00
_cell.angle_gamma   90.00
#
_symmetry.space_group_name_H-M   'P 1'
#
loop_
_entity.id
_entity.type
_entity.pdbx_description
1 polymer ?
#
loop_
_entity_poly.entity_id
_entity_poly.type
_entity_poly.pdbx_seq_one_letter_code
_entity_poly.pdbx_strand_id
1 'polypeptide(L)'
;MLTLGVVSDVHFGPEARFDGKLRKLTARSPELLEGVVGELRDRHRVDLLVNLGDCIEDESPAADAERYRACLQVLEQGGMERVHVAGNHDRIHLGDADLRQAWGMPAAGPLYRSFDRGGH
;
A
#
# COMPACT_ATOMS: atom_id res chain seq x y z
N MET A 1 16.81 17.23 -7.61
CA MET A 1 17.08 15.77 -7.73
C MET A 1 15.88 15.10 -7.13
N LEU A 2 15.25 14.17 -7.86
CA LEU A 2 14.07 13.45 -7.38
C LEU A 2 14.51 12.30 -6.47
N THR A 3 13.91 12.19 -5.28
CA THR A 3 14.12 11.08 -4.35
C THR A 3 12.87 10.22 -4.28
N LEU A 4 13.02 8.94 -4.64
CA LEU A 4 11.94 7.96 -4.62
C LEU A 4 12.01 7.12 -3.34
N GLY A 5 10.87 7.00 -2.66
CA GLY A 5 10.64 5.97 -1.65
C GLY A 5 9.89 4.82 -2.27
N VAL A 6 10.20 3.59 -1.86
CA VAL A 6 9.50 2.40 -2.34
C VAL A 6 9.08 1.56 -1.14
N VAL A 7 7.82 1.15 -1.13
CA VAL A 7 7.24 0.21 -0.17
C VAL A 7 6.53 -0.90 -0.94
N SER A 8 6.51 -2.11 -0.37
CA SER A 8 5.91 -3.31 -0.97
C SER A 8 5.60 -4.31 0.14
N ASP A 9 4.70 -5.27 -0.13
CA ASP A 9 4.49 -6.46 0.70
C ASP A 9 4.18 -6.12 2.17
N VAL A 10 3.34 -5.09 2.37
CA VAL A 10 3.03 -4.60 3.71
C VAL A 10 2.12 -5.57 4.46
N HIS A 11 1.17 -6.21 3.76
CA HIS A 11 0.28 -7.24 4.28
C HIS A 11 -0.44 -6.89 5.59
N PHE A 12 -1.32 -5.88 5.56
CA PHE A 12 -2.27 -5.64 6.66
C PHE A 12 -3.20 -6.85 6.80
N GLY A 13 -3.23 -7.45 7.98
CA GLY A 13 -4.04 -8.63 8.24
C GLY A 13 -4.02 -9.07 9.69
N PRO A 14 -4.79 -10.11 10.06
CA PRO A 14 -4.79 -10.67 11.41
C PRO A 14 -3.47 -11.38 11.71
N GLU A 15 -3.22 -11.71 12.98
CA GLU A 15 -2.05 -12.49 13.37
C GLU A 15 -2.05 -13.87 12.68
N ALA A 16 -0.99 -14.18 11.94
CA ALA A 16 -0.87 -15.46 11.25
C ALA A 16 0.13 -16.39 11.98
N ARG A 17 -0.37 -17.54 12.43
CA ARG A 17 0.43 -18.60 13.05
C ARG A 17 0.50 -19.85 12.19
N PHE A 18 1.61 -20.58 12.33
CA PHE A 18 1.77 -21.93 11.81
C PHE A 18 2.42 -22.80 12.89
N ASP A 19 1.74 -23.87 13.28
CA ASP A 19 2.21 -24.82 14.30
C ASP A 19 2.57 -24.13 15.63
N GLY A 20 1.67 -23.24 16.09
CA GLY A 20 1.84 -22.44 17.30
C GLY A 20 2.82 -21.25 17.18
N LYS A 21 3.62 -21.18 16.11
CA LYS A 21 4.63 -20.13 15.90
C LYS A 21 4.08 -18.99 15.07
N LEU A 22 4.45 -17.76 15.43
CA LEU A 22 4.16 -16.57 14.63
C LEU A 22 4.90 -16.68 13.29
N ARG A 23 4.16 -16.59 12.18
CA ARG A 23 4.69 -16.78 10.82
C ARG A 23 4.78 -15.47 10.04
N LYS A 24 3.82 -14.57 10.21
CA LYS A 24 3.82 -13.23 9.61
C LYS A 24 3.51 -12.18 10.68
N LEU A 25 4.10 -11.00 10.52
CA LEU A 25 3.85 -9.84 11.40
C LEU A 25 2.70 -8.96 10.90
N THR A 26 1.77 -9.53 10.14
CA THR A 26 0.60 -8.89 9.50
C THR A 26 -0.21 -8.01 10.46
N ALA A 27 -0.40 -8.45 11.72
CA ALA A 27 -1.10 -7.69 12.75
C ALA A 27 -0.33 -6.45 13.25
N ARG A 28 1.00 -6.43 13.07
CA ARG A 28 1.89 -5.31 13.40
C ARG A 28 2.17 -4.41 12.20
N SER A 29 1.79 -4.81 10.98
CA SER A 29 2.03 -4.06 9.76
C SER A 29 1.56 -2.60 9.81
N PRO A 30 0.42 -2.23 10.43
CA PRO A 30 0.01 -0.83 10.53
C PRO A 30 1.03 0.04 11.25
N GLU A 31 1.42 -0.35 12.48
CA GLU A 31 2.40 0.39 13.28
C GLU A 31 3.79 0.41 12.63
N LEU A 32 4.21 -0.70 12.02
CA LEU A 32 5.48 -0.77 11.31
C LEU A 32 5.48 0.16 10.08
N LEU A 33 4.38 0.20 9.33
CA LEU A 33 4.24 1.09 8.18
C LEU A 33 4.23 2.56 8.61
N GLU A 34 3.54 2.90 9.70
CA GLU A 34 3.55 4.27 10.26
C GLU A 34 4.98 4.73 10.57
N GLY A 35 5.79 3.87 11.19
CA GLY A 35 7.20 4.14 11.45
C GLY A 35 8.01 4.36 10.18
N VAL A 36 7.85 3.49 9.17
CA VAL A 36 8.52 3.61 7.87
C VAL A 36 8.12 4.91 7.16
N VAL A 37 6.82 5.22 7.09
CA VAL A 37 6.31 6.44 6.45
C VAL A 37 6.85 7.68 7.16
N GLY A 38 6.90 7.67 8.49
CA GLY A 38 7.52 8.73 9.28
C GLY A 38 9.00 8.94 8.93
N GLU A 39 9.80 7.87 8.86
CA GLU A 39 11.22 7.97 8.51
C GLU A 39 11.42 8.46 7.07
N LEU A 40 10.63 7.95 6.11
CA LEU A 40 10.68 8.39 4.70
C LEU A 40 10.36 9.89 4.56
N ARG A 41 9.38 10.39 5.32
CA ARG A 41 9.00 11.81 5.35
C ARG A 41 10.07 12.67 6.03
N ASP A 42 10.39 12.36 7.28
CA ASP A 42 11.12 13.29 8.16
C ASP A 42 12.63 13.26 7.93
N ARG A 43 13.17 12.05 7.71
CA ARG A 43 14.62 11.84 7.57
C ARG A 43 15.06 11.85 6.12
N HIS A 44 14.36 11.11 5.27
CA HIS A 44 14.77 10.95 3.88
C HIS A 44 14.17 12.01 2.96
N ARG A 45 13.08 12.67 3.37
CA ARG A 45 12.38 13.71 2.61
C ARG A 45 12.08 13.25 1.19
N VAL A 46 11.49 12.05 1.09
CA VAL A 46 11.07 11.46 -0.18
C VAL A 46 10.10 12.40 -0.89
N ASP A 47 10.31 12.60 -2.19
CA ASP A 47 9.44 13.44 -3.02
C ASP A 47 8.21 12.63 -3.51
N LEU A 48 8.44 11.37 -3.89
CA LEU A 48 7.43 10.45 -4.42
C LEU A 48 7.58 9.05 -3.84
N LEU A 49 6.48 8.54 -3.27
CA LEU A 49 6.37 7.21 -2.70
C LEU A 49 5.69 6.25 -3.69
N VAL A 50 6.38 5.18 -4.05
CA VAL A 50 5.84 4.08 -4.86
C VAL A 50 5.45 2.93 -3.95
N ASN A 51 4.16 2.61 -3.92
CA ASN A 51 3.63 1.39 -3.32
C ASN A 51 3.52 0.31 -4.40
N LEU A 52 4.31 -0.75 -4.29
CA LEU A 52 4.39 -1.84 -5.27
C LEU A 52 3.33 -2.95 -5.07
N GLY A 53 2.45 -2.80 -4.09
CA GLY A 53 1.30 -3.68 -3.88
C GLY A 53 1.47 -4.63 -2.70
N ASP A 54 0.52 -5.57 -2.61
CA ASP A 54 0.39 -6.53 -1.50
C ASP A 54 0.24 -5.80 -0.16
N CYS A 55 -0.70 -4.86 -0.13
CA CYS A 55 -1.02 -4.05 1.03
C CYS A 55 -1.77 -4.83 2.10
N ILE A 56 -2.43 -5.93 1.74
CA ILE A 56 -3.26 -6.73 2.62
C ILE A 56 -2.87 -8.21 2.60
N GLU A 57 -3.23 -8.92 3.65
CA GLU A 57 -3.46 -10.37 3.56
C GLU A 57 -4.95 -10.56 3.26
N ASP A 58 -5.25 -11.22 2.15
CA ASP A 58 -6.62 -11.47 1.70
C ASP A 58 -7.37 -12.40 2.67
N GLU A 59 -8.62 -12.05 2.97
CA GLU A 59 -9.46 -12.79 3.91
C GLU A 59 -10.91 -12.84 3.44
N SER A 60 -11.50 -11.67 3.18
CA SER A 60 -12.88 -11.56 2.69
C SER A 60 -13.12 -10.20 2.04
N PRO A 61 -14.09 -10.05 1.11
CA PRO A 61 -14.32 -8.78 0.42
C PRO A 61 -14.49 -7.56 1.34
N ALA A 62 -15.23 -7.72 2.46
CA ALA A 62 -15.45 -6.62 3.39
C ALA A 62 -14.19 -6.25 4.18
N ALA A 63 -13.48 -7.25 4.71
CA ALA A 63 -12.26 -7.04 5.50
C ALA A 63 -11.12 -6.49 4.62
N ASP A 64 -10.99 -7.00 3.40
CA ASP A 64 -9.96 -6.60 2.44
C ASP A 64 -10.15 -5.15 2.02
N ALA A 65 -11.39 -4.75 1.73
CA ALA A 65 -11.69 -3.37 1.37
C ALA A 65 -11.42 -2.40 2.53
N GLU A 66 -11.72 -2.80 3.77
CA GLU A 66 -11.40 -2.01 4.97
C GLU A 66 -9.89 -1.88 5.19
N ARG A 67 -9.16 -3.00 5.18
CA ARG A 67 -7.71 -3.04 5.42
C ARG A 67 -6.92 -2.35 4.32
N TYR A 68 -7.33 -2.51 3.06
CA TYR A 68 -6.69 -1.83 1.95
C TYR A 68 -6.81 -0.32 2.10
N ARG A 69 -8.01 0.18 2.44
CA ARG A 69 -8.22 1.60 2.76
C ARG A 69 -7.37 2.05 3.95
N ALA A 70 -7.30 1.27 5.02
CA ALA A 70 -6.48 1.59 6.18
C ALA A 70 -4.97 1.68 5.83
N CYS A 71 -4.46 0.77 5.01
CA CYS A 71 -3.08 0.81 4.53
C CYS A 71 -2.81 2.09 3.73
N LEU A 72 -3.68 2.43 2.77
CA LEU A 72 -3.52 3.66 1.99
C LEU A 72 -3.61 4.92 2.86
N GLN A 73 -4.44 4.94 3.91
CA GLN A 73 -4.51 6.05 4.85
C GLN A 73 -3.19 6.26 5.60
N VAL A 74 -2.49 5.20 6.01
CA VAL A 74 -1.16 5.32 6.64
C VAL A 74 -0.15 5.88 5.64
N LEU A 75 -0.12 5.37 4.40
CA LEU A 75 0.74 5.92 3.34
C LEU A 75 0.43 7.41 3.10
N GLU A 76 -0.84 7.80 3.23
CA GLU A 76 -1.29 9.16 3.02
C GLU A 76 -0.78 10.16 4.05
N GLN A 77 -0.66 9.75 5.30
CA GLN A 77 -0.15 10.58 6.40
C GLN A 77 1.30 11.04 6.20
N GLY A 78 2.05 10.39 5.30
CA GLY A 78 3.39 10.83 4.91
C GLY A 78 3.41 12.19 4.19
N GLY A 79 2.31 12.57 3.52
CA GLY A 79 2.21 13.82 2.78
C GLY A 79 3.03 13.87 1.48
N MET A 80 3.76 12.80 1.13
CA MET A 80 4.44 12.68 -0.16
C MET A 80 3.44 12.41 -1.29
N GLU A 81 3.84 12.72 -2.52
CA GLU A 81 3.13 12.20 -3.69
C GLU A 81 3.16 10.67 -3.68
N ARG A 82 2.08 10.01 -4.12
CA ARG A 82 1.95 8.55 -4.08
C ARG A 82 1.59 7.96 -5.44
N VAL A 83 2.18 6.81 -5.72
CA VAL A 83 1.85 5.98 -6.88
C VAL A 83 1.65 4.56 -6.39
N HIS A 84 0.55 3.95 -6.81
CA HIS A 84 0.18 2.61 -6.40
C HIS A 84 0.23 1.65 -7.58
N VAL A 85 0.69 0.45 -7.29
CA VAL A 85 0.59 -0.75 -8.12
C VAL A 85 -0.19 -1.77 -7.29
N ALA A 86 -1.05 -2.55 -7.95
CA ALA A 86 -1.78 -3.62 -7.30
C ALA A 86 -0.93 -4.89 -7.24
N GLY A 87 -0.81 -5.46 -6.04
CA GLY A 87 -0.24 -6.79 -5.85
C GLY A 87 -1.27 -7.89 -6.09
N ASN A 88 -0.87 -9.15 -6.01
CA ASN A 88 -1.80 -10.27 -6.19
C ASN A 88 -2.76 -10.41 -5.01
N HIS A 89 -2.31 -10.19 -3.77
CA HIS A 89 -3.16 -10.28 -2.58
C HIS A 89 -4.26 -9.21 -2.60
N ASP A 90 -3.94 -8.02 -3.08
CA ASP A 90 -4.90 -6.92 -3.21
C ASP A 90 -6.06 -7.29 -4.15
N ARG A 91 -5.83 -8.16 -5.14
CA ARG A 91 -6.75 -8.45 -6.25
C ARG A 91 -7.58 -9.72 -6.07
N ILE A 92 -7.42 -10.46 -4.97
CA ILE A 92 -8.22 -11.67 -4.71
C ILE A 92 -9.70 -11.30 -4.55
N HIS A 93 -10.00 -10.26 -3.74
CA HIS A 93 -11.37 -9.82 -3.48
C HIS A 93 -11.68 -8.39 -3.96
N LEU A 94 -10.67 -7.58 -4.32
CA LEU A 94 -10.88 -6.23 -4.84
C LEU A 94 -10.73 -6.22 -6.36
N GLY A 95 -11.73 -5.67 -7.03
CA GLY A 95 -11.70 -5.47 -8.47
C GLY A 95 -10.90 -4.23 -8.86
N ASP A 96 -10.60 -4.10 -10.16
CA ASP A 96 -9.90 -2.95 -10.71
C ASP A 96 -10.61 -1.62 -10.36
N ALA A 97 -11.94 -1.61 -10.34
CA ALA A 97 -12.72 -0.42 -9.98
C ALA A 97 -12.54 -0.01 -8.51
N ASP A 98 -12.49 -0.98 -7.59
CA ASP A 98 -12.31 -0.74 -6.16
C ASP A 98 -10.93 -0.12 -5.90
N LEU A 99 -9.89 -0.71 -6.51
CA LEU A 99 -8.50 -0.24 -6.39
C LEU A 99 -8.34 1.15 -6.97
N ARG A 100 -8.89 1.41 -8.16
CA ARG A 100 -8.83 2.74 -8.79
C ARG A 100 -9.53 3.79 -7.96
N GLN A 101 -10.71 3.48 -7.43
CA GLN A 101 -11.43 4.37 -6.53
C GLN A 101 -10.58 4.68 -5.28
N ALA A 102 -9.95 3.67 -4.68
CA ALA A 102 -9.08 3.83 -3.52
C ALA A 102 -7.84 4.70 -3.84
N TRP A 103 -7.34 4.66 -5.08
CA TRP A 103 -6.24 5.50 -5.56
C TRP A 103 -6.67 6.91 -6.00
N GLY A 104 -7.95 7.27 -5.85
CA GLY A 104 -8.47 8.56 -6.31
C GLY A 104 -8.55 8.68 -7.85
N MET A 105 -8.62 7.56 -8.56
CA MET A 105 -8.72 7.48 -10.01
C MET A 105 -10.17 7.17 -10.46
N PRO A 106 -10.56 7.51 -11.70
CA PRO A 106 -11.86 7.09 -12.25
C PRO A 106 -12.02 5.57 -12.21
N ALA A 107 -13.20 5.06 -11.86
CA ALA A 107 -13.45 3.62 -11.70
C ALA A 107 -13.13 2.78 -12.96
N ALA A 108 -13.30 3.34 -14.15
CA ALA A 108 -12.93 2.70 -15.41
C ALA A 108 -11.47 3.00 -15.80
N GLY A 109 -10.75 2.01 -16.31
CA GLY A 109 -9.41 2.14 -16.89
C GLY A 109 -8.41 1.09 -16.39
N PRO A 110 -7.20 1.04 -16.97
CA PRO A 110 -6.18 0.06 -16.60
C PRO A 110 -5.53 0.37 -15.25
N LEU A 111 -5.06 -0.65 -14.53
CA LEU A 111 -4.28 -0.47 -13.28
C LEU A 111 -2.82 -0.07 -13.52
N TYR A 112 -2.37 -0.07 -14.77
CA TYR A 112 -1.01 0.37 -15.15
C TYR A 112 -1.04 1.76 -15.80
N ARG A 113 0.04 2.52 -15.62
CA ARG A 113 0.24 3.82 -16.24
C ARG A 113 1.73 4.15 -16.38
N SER A 114 2.04 5.03 -17.31
CA SER A 114 3.36 5.68 -17.45
C SER A 114 3.18 7.19 -17.30
N PHE A 115 4.15 7.86 -16.70
CA PHE A 115 4.16 9.31 -16.53
C PHE A 115 5.60 9.79 -16.28
N ASP A 116 5.85 11.06 -16.57
CA ASP A 116 7.14 11.70 -16.32
C ASP A 116 7.10 12.52 -15.02
N ARG A 117 8.23 12.63 -14.33
CA ARG A 117 8.39 13.48 -13.14
C ARG A 117 9.71 14.23 -13.13
N GLY A 118 9.62 15.56 -13.04
CA GLY A 118 10.80 16.42 -13.04
C GLY A 118 11.60 16.41 -14.35
N GLY A 119 10.97 16.01 -15.47
CA GLY A 119 11.64 15.88 -16.77
C GLY A 119 12.35 14.55 -17.00
N HIS A 120 12.05 13.54 -16.18
CA HIS A 120 12.51 12.15 -16.27
C HIS A 120 11.34 11.18 -16.39
#